data_AF-A0A9W8CXY3-F1
#
_entry.id   AF-A0A9W8CXY3-F1
#
_cell.length_a   1.000
_cell.length_b   1.000
_cell.length_c   1.000
_cell.angle_alpha   90.00
_cell.angle_beta   90.00
_cell.angle_gamma   90.00
#
_symmetry.space_group_name_H-M   'P 1'
#
loop_
_entity.id
_entity.type
_entity.pdbx_description
1 polymer ?
#
loop_
_entity_poly.entity_id
_entity_poly.type
_entity_poly.pdbx_seq_one_letter_code
_entity_poly.pdbx_strand_id
1 'polypeptide(L)'
;MELLAQAKKYGARSLLLQGLTFISVLTSAFMIWKGLSLFTNSESPVVVVLSGSMEPAYHRGDILFLHNGYSPIEVGEVVVYKLDDKPIPIVHRVMKVHTESATGKQFLLTKGDNNNADDRGLYNPGQLWIQREEIIGRVKGFVPYAGMGTIWMNDYPQLKMGLLGALCVMSLFSND
;
A
#
# COMPACT_ATOMS: atom_id res chain seq x y z
N MET A 1 -16.19 -31.97 -14.61
CA MET A 1 -16.08 -32.78 -15.84
C MET A 1 -15.39 -32.03 -16.98
N GLU A 2 -15.44 -30.70 -17.03
CA GLU A 2 -14.74 -29.91 -18.07
C GLU A 2 -13.22 -29.99 -18.02
N LEU A 3 -12.60 -29.90 -16.85
CA LEU A 3 -11.14 -30.01 -16.67
C LEU A 3 -10.57 -31.33 -17.20
N LEU A 4 -11.29 -32.44 -16.98
CA LEU A 4 -10.91 -33.78 -17.46
C LEU A 4 -11.10 -33.90 -18.98
N ALA A 5 -12.12 -33.26 -19.55
CA ALA A 5 -12.34 -33.19 -20.99
C ALA A 5 -11.31 -32.28 -21.69
N GLN A 6 -10.94 -31.17 -21.07
CA GLN A 6 -9.92 -30.23 -21.54
C GLN A 6 -8.51 -30.85 -21.48
N ALA A 7 -8.23 -31.63 -20.43
CA ALA A 7 -7.01 -32.46 -20.33
C ALA A 7 -6.92 -33.52 -21.43
N LYS A 8 -8.05 -34.12 -21.80
CA LYS A 8 -8.15 -35.11 -22.87
C LYS A 8 -8.02 -34.49 -24.27
N LYS A 9 -8.39 -33.22 -24.44
CA LYS A 9 -8.38 -32.48 -25.73
C LYS A 9 -7.04 -31.80 -26.04
N TYR A 10 -6.37 -31.21 -25.05
CA TYR A 10 -5.12 -30.46 -25.23
C TYR A 10 -3.85 -31.24 -24.84
N GLY A 11 -4.02 -32.43 -24.24
CA GLY A 11 -2.92 -33.25 -23.73
C GLY A 11 -2.34 -32.70 -22.43
N ALA A 12 -1.93 -33.59 -21.52
CA ALA A 12 -1.41 -33.22 -20.19
C ALA A 12 -0.25 -32.20 -20.27
N ARG A 13 0.60 -32.30 -21.30
CA ARG A 13 1.69 -31.35 -21.55
C ARG A 13 1.21 -29.92 -21.75
N SER A 14 0.13 -29.70 -22.50
CA SER A 14 -0.36 -28.35 -22.79
C SER A 14 -0.97 -27.70 -21.55
N LEU A 15 -1.72 -28.46 -20.75
CA LEU A 15 -2.25 -27.95 -19.48
C LEU A 15 -1.13 -27.60 -18.49
N LEU A 16 -0.09 -28.44 -18.40
CA LEU A 16 1.06 -28.17 -17.55
C LEU A 16 1.82 -26.91 -17.98
N LEU A 17 2.01 -26.71 -19.30
CA LEU A 17 2.64 -25.49 -19.81
C LEU A 17 1.80 -24.25 -19.54
N GLN A 18 0.47 -24.32 -19.70
CA GLN A 18 -0.42 -23.20 -19.38
C GLN A 18 -0.40 -22.86 -17.88
N GLY A 19 -0.41 -23.89 -17.02
CA GLY A 19 -0.26 -23.72 -15.58
C GLY A 19 1.10 -23.09 -15.22
N LEU A 20 2.18 -23.54 -15.85
CA LEU A 20 3.52 -22.97 -15.66
C LEU A 20 3.59 -21.50 -16.07
N THR A 21 3.02 -21.14 -17.23
CA THR A 21 2.94 -19.73 -17.69
C THR A 21 2.13 -18.87 -16.73
N PHE A 22 1.01 -19.40 -16.22
CA PHE A 22 0.22 -18.67 -15.23
C PHE A 22 1.00 -18.44 -13.93
N ILE A 23 1.68 -19.47 -13.42
CA ILE A 23 2.53 -19.37 -12.24
C ILE A 23 3.68 -18.38 -12.47
N SER A 24 4.32 -18.39 -13.65
CA SER A 24 5.43 -17.48 -13.94
C SER A 24 4.99 -16.02 -13.99
N VAL A 25 3.80 -15.72 -14.48
CA VAL A 25 3.21 -14.37 -14.43
C VAL A 25 2.97 -13.93 -12.99
N LEU A 26 2.39 -14.79 -12.14
CA LEU A 26 2.17 -14.46 -10.73
C LEU A 26 3.47 -14.26 -9.95
N THR A 27 4.47 -15.13 -10.16
CA THR A 27 5.76 -15.01 -9.47
C THR A 27 6.54 -13.79 -9.94
N SER A 28 6.51 -13.44 -11.23
CA SER A 28 7.16 -12.23 -11.73
C SER A 28 6.56 -10.96 -11.12
N ALA A 29 5.23 -10.86 -11.05
CA ALA A 29 4.55 -9.75 -10.38
C ALA A 29 4.93 -9.65 -8.89
N PHE A 30 4.96 -10.79 -8.17
CA PHE A 30 5.38 -10.83 -6.77
C PHE A 30 6.85 -10.44 -6.59
N MET A 31 7.74 -10.89 -7.48
CA MET A 31 9.17 -10.53 -7.46
C MET A 31 9.38 -9.04 -7.71
N ILE A 32 8.62 -8.42 -8.62
CA ILE A 32 8.66 -6.97 -8.84
C ILE A 32 8.25 -6.23 -7.55
N TRP A 33 7.14 -6.64 -6.93
CA TRP A 33 6.68 -6.02 -5.69
C TRP A 33 7.70 -6.16 -4.55
N LYS A 34 8.26 -7.36 -4.35
CA LYS A 34 9.29 -7.60 -3.34
C LYS A 34 10.60 -6.90 -3.65
N GLY A 35 11.00 -6.85 -4.92
CA GLY A 35 12.17 -6.09 -5.38
C GLY A 35 12.03 -4.61 -5.05
N LEU A 36 10.85 -4.02 -5.31
CA LEU A 36 10.57 -2.64 -4.95
C LEU A 36 10.61 -2.44 -3.43
N SER A 37 9.96 -3.32 -2.67
CA SER A 37 9.94 -3.28 -1.20
C SER A 37 11.35 -3.30 -0.59
N LEU A 38 12.23 -4.17 -1.10
CA LEU A 38 13.63 -4.24 -0.68
C LEU A 38 14.41 -2.98 -1.08
N PHE A 39 14.24 -2.50 -2.32
CA PHE A 39 14.90 -1.30 -2.82
C PHE A 39 14.53 -0.05 -2.01
N THR A 40 13.27 0.08 -1.63
CA THR A 40 12.78 1.19 -0.82
C THR A 40 12.95 0.98 0.68
N ASN A 41 13.44 -0.20 1.11
CA ASN A 41 13.47 -0.63 2.51
C ASN A 41 12.11 -0.50 3.23
N SER A 42 11.01 -0.67 2.50
CA SER A 42 9.66 -0.41 2.97
C SER A 42 8.78 -1.61 2.69
N GLU A 43 8.02 -2.08 3.68
CA GLU A 43 7.10 -3.21 3.51
C GLU A 43 5.97 -2.89 2.52
N SER A 44 5.61 -1.60 2.43
CA SER A 44 4.58 -1.09 1.53
C SER A 44 5.12 0.13 0.78
N PRO A 45 5.91 -0.05 -0.29
CA PRO A 45 6.53 1.05 -1.04
C PRO A 45 5.51 2.01 -1.69
N VAL A 46 4.27 1.58 -1.85
CA VAL A 46 3.19 2.35 -2.47
C VAL A 46 1.97 2.30 -1.57
N VAL A 47 1.40 3.46 -1.24
CA VAL A 47 0.18 3.58 -0.44
C VAL A 47 -0.79 4.60 -1.05
N VAL A 48 -2.08 4.51 -0.72
CA VAL A 48 -3.12 5.43 -1.21
C VAL A 48 -3.65 6.26 -0.05
N VAL A 49 -3.81 7.56 -0.25
CA VAL A 49 -4.41 8.48 0.73
C VAL A 49 -5.92 8.26 0.80
N LEU A 50 -6.42 7.90 1.98
CA LEU A 50 -7.83 7.55 2.18
C LEU A 50 -8.68 8.69 2.75
N SER A 51 -8.06 9.71 3.36
CA SER A 51 -8.74 10.81 4.07
C SER A 51 -8.16 12.18 3.68
N GLY A 52 -8.84 13.26 4.08
CA GLY A 52 -8.42 14.65 3.88
C GLY A 52 -7.58 15.24 5.03
N SER A 53 -6.98 14.42 5.89
CA SER A 53 -6.20 14.93 7.05
C SER A 53 -4.89 15.59 6.64
N MET A 54 -4.43 15.33 5.41
CA MET A 54 -3.19 15.86 4.84
C MET A 54 -3.41 17.00 3.84
N GLU A 55 -4.62 17.51 3.72
CA GLU A 55 -4.88 18.67 2.85
C GLU A 55 -4.22 19.95 3.43
N PRO A 56 -3.67 20.83 2.59
CA PRO A 56 -3.69 20.81 1.11
C PRO A 56 -2.51 20.06 0.46
N ALA A 57 -1.61 19.45 1.25
CA ALA A 57 -0.41 18.81 0.72
C ALA A 57 -0.71 17.53 -0.06
N TYR A 58 -1.63 16.71 0.44
CA TYR A 58 -2.11 15.50 -0.23
C TYR A 58 -3.62 15.39 -0.13
N HIS A 59 -4.24 14.92 -1.20
CA HIS A 59 -5.68 14.76 -1.32
C HIS A 59 -6.07 13.28 -1.29
N ARG A 60 -7.33 13.02 -0.95
CA ARG A 60 -7.90 11.67 -1.03
C ARG A 60 -7.75 11.12 -2.45
N GLY A 61 -7.19 9.91 -2.57
CA GLY A 61 -6.92 9.25 -3.84
C GLY A 61 -5.52 9.50 -4.40
N ASP A 62 -4.67 10.28 -3.73
CA ASP A 62 -3.27 10.38 -4.13
C ASP A 62 -2.53 9.07 -3.85
N ILE A 63 -1.70 8.63 -4.79
CA ILE A 63 -0.78 7.51 -4.61
C ILE A 63 0.55 8.06 -4.11
N LEU A 64 1.03 7.59 -2.96
CA LEU A 64 2.30 8.00 -2.37
C LEU A 64 3.36 6.91 -2.57
N PHE A 65 4.55 7.31 -3.00
CA PHE A 65 5.73 6.47 -3.07
C PHE A 65 6.59 6.66 -1.82
N LEU A 66 6.85 5.57 -1.13
CA LEU A 66 7.54 5.54 0.15
C LEU A 66 8.98 5.04 -0.03
N HIS A 67 9.88 5.63 0.74
CA HIS A 67 11.25 5.17 0.87
C HIS A 67 11.70 5.27 2.32
N ASN A 68 12.20 4.19 2.88
CA ASN A 68 12.59 4.08 4.28
C ASN A 68 14.11 3.99 4.45
N GLY A 69 14.84 4.96 3.87
CA GLY A 69 16.29 4.99 3.96
C GLY A 69 16.81 5.14 5.39
N TYR A 70 18.09 4.82 5.60
CA TYR A 70 18.75 4.82 6.91
C TYR A 70 19.02 6.20 7.52
N SER A 71 18.83 7.28 6.75
CA SER A 71 19.04 8.61 7.31
C SER A 71 18.01 8.91 8.40
N PRO A 72 18.38 9.72 9.41
CA PRO A 72 17.45 10.21 10.40
C PRO A 72 16.25 10.90 9.74
N ILE A 73 15.10 10.81 10.42
CA ILE A 73 13.90 11.56 10.03
C ILE A 73 13.99 12.97 10.59
N GLU A 74 13.59 13.92 9.76
CA GLU A 74 13.65 15.35 10.07
C GLU A 74 12.26 15.97 10.26
N VAL A 75 12.22 17.09 10.98
CA VAL A 75 10.99 17.87 11.13
C VAL A 75 10.53 18.36 9.76
N GLY A 76 9.22 18.23 9.49
CA GLY A 76 8.60 18.61 8.23
C GLY A 76 8.49 17.48 7.20
N GLU A 77 9.21 16.37 7.37
CA GLU A 77 9.03 15.18 6.54
C GLU A 77 7.62 14.58 6.75
N VAL A 78 7.07 13.98 5.69
CA VAL A 78 5.79 13.25 5.75
C VAL A 78 6.09 11.77 5.81
N VAL A 79 5.62 11.14 6.88
CA VAL A 79 5.90 9.75 7.20
C VAL A 79 4.62 8.94 7.20
N VAL A 80 4.76 7.67 6.85
CA VAL A 80 3.71 6.68 6.96
C VAL A 80 4.11 5.73 8.06
N TYR A 81 3.30 5.68 9.11
CA TYR A 81 3.52 4.80 10.25
C TYR A 81 2.33 3.86 10.44
N LYS A 82 2.60 2.72 11.05
CA LYS A 82 1.62 1.71 11.39
C LYS A 82 1.67 1.47 12.89
N LEU A 83 0.49 1.43 13.50
CA LEU A 83 0.32 1.07 14.90
C LEU A 83 -0.23 -0.36 14.95
N ASP A 84 0.24 -1.16 15.89
CA ASP A 84 -0.16 -2.57 16.00
C ASP A 84 -1.68 -2.74 16.16
N ASP A 85 -2.33 -1.85 16.90
CA ASP A 85 -3.77 -1.86 17.14
C ASP A 85 -4.60 -1.32 15.97
N LYS A 86 -3.96 -0.82 14.90
CA LYS A 86 -4.66 -0.24 13.74
C LYS A 86 -4.26 -0.93 12.44
N PRO A 87 -5.22 -1.54 11.72
CA PRO A 87 -4.90 -2.24 10.48
C PRO A 87 -4.52 -1.28 9.33
N ILE A 88 -4.94 -0.01 9.40
CA ILE A 88 -4.74 0.98 8.36
C ILE A 88 -3.57 1.91 8.75
N PRO A 89 -2.51 2.00 7.92
CA PRO A 89 -1.42 2.95 8.14
C PRO A 89 -1.88 4.41 8.11
N ILE A 90 -1.19 5.26 8.86
CA ILE A 90 -1.49 6.69 8.97
C ILE A 90 -0.37 7.48 8.31
N VAL A 91 -0.73 8.46 7.48
CA VAL A 91 0.18 9.33 6.76
C VAL A 91 0.09 10.72 7.36
N HIS A 92 1.11 11.19 8.08
CA HIS A 92 1.11 12.52 8.70
C HIS A 92 2.50 13.18 8.70
N ARG A 93 2.53 14.50 8.95
CA ARG A 93 3.77 15.28 8.96
C ARG A 93 4.44 15.25 10.33
N VAL A 94 5.76 15.11 10.33
CA VAL A 94 6.57 15.18 11.55
C VAL A 94 6.65 16.63 12.02
N MET A 95 6.13 16.88 13.22
CA MET A 95 6.14 18.19 13.87
C MET A 95 7.34 18.38 14.78
N LYS A 96 7.77 17.31 15.47
CA LYS A 96 8.91 17.34 16.39
C LYS A 96 9.67 16.03 16.33
N VAL A 97 10.99 16.13 16.47
CA VAL A 97 11.90 15.00 16.57
C VAL A 97 12.70 15.17 17.86
N HIS A 98 12.72 14.14 18.68
CA HIS A 98 13.61 14.03 19.82
C HIS A 98 14.55 12.84 19.60
N THR A 99 15.86 13.07 19.68
CA THR A 99 16.86 12.01 19.55
C THR A 99 17.50 11.79 20.90
N GLU A 100 17.39 10.57 21.43
CA GLU A 100 18.01 10.18 22.69
C GLU A 100 19.53 10.09 22.52
N SER A 101 20.29 10.87 23.29
CA SER A 101 21.76 10.96 23.14
C SER A 101 22.51 9.67 23.49
N ALA A 102 21.93 8.80 24.32
CA ALA A 102 22.56 7.57 24.76
C ALA A 102 22.42 6.41 23.76
N THR A 103 21.29 6.31 23.07
CA THR A 103 20.96 5.19 22.17
C THR A 103 20.88 5.60 20.70
N GLY A 104 20.77 6.90 20.42
CA GLY A 104 20.49 7.43 19.08
C GLY A 104 19.06 7.21 18.60
N LYS A 105 18.15 6.70 19.44
CA LYS A 105 16.75 6.45 19.07
C LYS A 105 16.00 7.75 18.81
N GLN A 106 15.21 7.76 17.74
CA GLN A 106 14.37 8.89 17.37
C GLN A 106 12.93 8.67 17.86
N PHE A 107 12.38 9.71 18.46
CA PHE A 107 11.01 9.82 18.93
C PHE A 107 10.34 10.96 18.17
N LEU A 108 9.28 10.64 17.45
CA LEU A 108 8.61 11.56 16.53
C LEU A 108 7.23 11.91 17.05
N LEU A 109 6.87 13.19 16.93
CA LEU A 109 5.50 13.66 17.07
C LEU A 109 4.99 14.02 15.70
N THR A 110 3.88 13.40 15.30
CA THR A 110 3.25 13.60 14.00
C THR A 110 1.93 14.37 14.14
N LYS A 111 1.51 15.00 13.05
CA LYS A 111 0.22 15.68 12.94
C LYS A 111 -0.22 15.70 11.47
N GLY A 112 -1.52 15.51 11.24
CA GLY A 112 -2.13 15.80 9.93
C GLY A 112 -2.11 17.30 9.62
N ASP A 113 -1.77 17.64 8.38
CA ASP A 113 -1.68 19.04 7.94
C ASP A 113 -2.99 19.80 8.18
N ASN A 114 -4.12 19.14 7.97
CA ASN A 114 -5.48 19.68 8.16
C ASN A 114 -6.09 19.40 9.54
N ASN A 115 -5.35 18.78 10.46
CA ASN A 115 -5.86 18.48 11.81
C ASN A 115 -5.62 19.66 12.77
N ASN A 116 -6.48 19.85 13.77
CA ASN A 116 -6.28 20.88 14.81
C ASN A 116 -5.34 20.42 15.94
N ALA A 117 -5.30 19.11 16.20
CA ALA A 117 -4.49 18.50 17.25
C ALA A 117 -3.37 17.64 16.64
N ASP A 118 -2.36 17.32 17.47
CA ASP A 118 -1.36 16.31 17.13
C ASP A 118 -1.92 14.89 17.27
N ASP A 119 -1.14 13.90 16.82
CA ASP A 119 -1.60 12.51 16.73
C ASP A 119 -1.50 11.74 18.04
N ARG A 120 -1.18 12.37 19.18
CA ARG A 120 -1.05 11.65 20.47
C ARG A 120 -2.31 10.90 20.87
N GLY A 121 -3.48 11.43 20.53
CA GLY A 121 -4.76 10.76 20.75
C GLY A 121 -5.02 9.56 19.82
N LEU A 122 -4.22 9.41 18.76
CA LEU A 122 -4.30 8.30 17.80
C LEU A 122 -3.31 7.17 18.11
N TYR A 123 -2.25 7.46 18.87
CA TYR A 123 -1.23 6.48 19.25
C TYR A 123 -1.80 5.40 20.18
N ASN A 124 -1.03 4.33 20.37
CA ASN A 124 -1.43 3.26 21.28
C ASN A 124 -1.53 3.78 22.74
N PRO A 125 -2.33 3.14 23.61
CA PRO A 125 -2.46 3.58 25.00
C PRO A 125 -1.11 3.69 25.71
N GLY A 126 -0.82 4.88 26.26
CA GLY A 126 0.46 5.17 26.95
C GLY A 126 1.62 5.56 26.04
N GLN A 127 1.42 5.56 24.72
CA GLN A 127 2.42 6.00 23.75
C GLN A 127 2.29 7.50 23.46
N LEU A 128 3.40 8.23 23.61
CA LEU A 128 3.44 9.68 23.36
C LEU A 128 4.23 10.07 22.10
N TRP A 129 4.96 9.11 21.53
CA TRP A 129 5.90 9.31 20.42
C TRP A 129 5.90 8.08 19.51
N ILE A 130 6.06 8.32 18.21
CA ILE A 130 6.30 7.28 17.21
C ILE A 130 7.80 7.00 17.15
N GLN A 131 8.17 5.73 17.15
CA GLN A 131 9.55 5.28 17.01
C GLN A 131 9.87 4.91 15.56
N ARG A 132 11.16 4.73 15.25
CA ARG A 132 11.62 4.46 13.88
C ARG A 132 11.06 3.15 13.32
N GLU A 133 10.83 2.17 14.18
CA GLU A 133 10.37 0.82 13.87
C GLU A 133 8.91 0.79 13.38
N GLU A 134 8.10 1.75 13.83
CA GLU A 134 6.69 1.87 13.45
C GLU A 134 6.52 2.55 12.08
N ILE A 135 7.62 3.06 11.49
CA ILE A 135 7.61 3.84 10.26
C ILE A 135 7.86 2.92 9.07
N ILE A 136 6.83 2.79 8.25
CA ILE A 136 6.87 2.04 6.99
C ILE A 136 7.76 2.77 5.98
N GLY A 137 7.72 4.10 5.98
CA GLY A 137 8.58 4.92 5.13
C GLY A 137 8.19 6.39 5.13
N ARG A 138 9.01 7.21 4.48
CA ARG A 138 8.72 8.63 4.21
C ARG A 138 8.37 8.83 2.76
N VAL A 139 7.49 9.79 2.51
CA VAL A 139 7.00 10.10 1.16
C VAL A 139 8.13 10.75 0.36
N LYS A 140 8.41 10.22 -0.84
CA LYS A 140 9.41 10.78 -1.79
C LYS A 140 8.79 11.29 -3.08
N GLY A 141 7.56 10.90 -3.37
CA GLY A 141 6.80 11.38 -4.51
C GLY A 141 5.36 10.93 -4.43
N PHE A 142 4.51 11.52 -5.27
CA PHE A 142 3.11 11.12 -5.36
C PHE A 142 2.56 11.31 -6.77
N VAL A 143 1.47 10.60 -7.07
CA VAL A 143 0.66 10.81 -8.27
C VAL A 143 -0.75 11.19 -7.83
N PRO A 144 -1.23 12.39 -8.19
CA PRO A 144 -2.50 12.89 -7.71
C PRO A 144 -3.67 12.08 -8.27
N TYR A 145 -4.67 11.81 -7.43
CA TYR A 145 -5.95 11.15 -7.76
C TYR A 145 -5.90 9.75 -8.41
N ALA A 146 -4.73 9.19 -8.73
CA ALA A 146 -4.61 7.89 -9.41
C ALA A 146 -5.14 6.72 -8.56
N GLY A 147 -5.10 6.84 -7.24
CA GLY A 147 -5.65 5.89 -6.28
C GLY A 147 -7.17 5.99 -6.14
N MET A 148 -7.83 6.97 -6.76
CA MET A 148 -9.29 7.09 -6.68
C MET A 148 -9.99 5.86 -7.27
N GLY A 149 -9.41 5.23 -8.30
CA GLY A 149 -9.93 4.00 -8.86
C GLY A 149 -9.96 2.83 -7.86
N THR A 150 -8.91 2.68 -7.04
CA THR A 150 -8.88 1.63 -6.01
C THR A 150 -9.86 1.92 -4.87
N ILE A 151 -10.02 3.19 -4.51
CA ILE A 151 -11.02 3.63 -3.54
C ILE A 151 -12.43 3.31 -4.04
N TRP A 152 -12.80 3.66 -5.28
CA TRP A 152 -14.13 3.35 -5.81
C TRP A 152 -14.40 1.84 -5.89
N MET A 153 -13.41 1.03 -6.26
CA MET A 153 -13.55 -0.43 -6.28
C MET A 153 -13.79 -1.01 -4.89
N ASN A 154 -13.26 -0.38 -3.84
CA ASN A 154 -13.44 -0.79 -2.45
C ASN A 154 -14.76 -0.25 -1.87
N ASP A 155 -15.09 1.02 -2.12
CA ASP A 155 -16.28 1.71 -1.60
C ASP A 155 -17.58 1.19 -2.25
N TYR A 156 -17.53 0.75 -3.52
CA TYR A 156 -18.68 0.24 -4.26
C TYR A 156 -18.45 -1.23 -4.71
N PRO A 157 -18.75 -2.21 -3.85
CA PRO A 157 -18.63 -3.63 -4.19
C PRO A 157 -19.39 -4.04 -5.46
N GLN A 158 -20.47 -3.33 -5.79
CA GLN A 158 -21.26 -3.56 -7.00
C GLN A 158 -20.45 -3.28 -8.28
N LEU A 159 -19.55 -2.30 -8.26
CA LEU A 159 -18.66 -2.03 -9.40
C LEU A 159 -17.73 -3.21 -9.64
N LYS A 160 -17.17 -3.78 -8.57
CA LYS A 160 -16.32 -4.98 -8.64
C LYS A 160 -17.10 -6.17 -9.22
N MET A 161 -18.33 -6.40 -8.73
CA MET A 161 -19.18 -7.49 -9.23
C MET A 161 -19.61 -7.27 -10.68
N GLY A 162 -19.93 -6.03 -11.07
CA GLY A 162 -20.27 -5.68 -12.45
C GLY A 162 -19.10 -5.90 -13.40
N LEU A 163 -17.88 -5.52 -13.01
CA LEU A 163 -16.67 -5.75 -13.82
C LEU A 163 -16.37 -7.25 -13.99
N LEU A 164 -16.45 -8.03 -12.91
CA LEU A 164 -16.29 -9.49 -12.97
C LEU A 164 -17.37 -10.12 -13.84
N GLY A 165 -18.62 -9.68 -13.71
CA GLY A 165 -19.72 -10.12 -14.56
C GLY A 165 -19.47 -9.82 -16.04
N ALA A 166 -19.03 -8.60 -16.36
CA ALA A 166 -18.69 -8.21 -17.73
C ALA A 166 -17.52 -9.04 -18.29
N LEU A 167 -16.49 -9.30 -17.50
CA LEU A 167 -15.37 -10.18 -17.88
C LEU A 167 -15.84 -11.62 -18.13
N CYS A 168 -16.71 -12.17 -17.27
CA CYS A 168 -17.30 -13.49 -17.49
C CYS A 168 -18.11 -13.53 -18.78
N VAL A 169 -18.94 -12.53 -19.03
CA VAL A 169 -19.74 -12.42 -20.27
C VAL A 169 -18.83 -12.31 -21.49
N MET A 170 -17.82 -11.43 -21.46
CA MET A 170 -16.85 -11.30 -22.56
C MET A 170 -16.08 -12.60 -22.79
N SER A 171 -15.68 -13.31 -21.73
CA SER A 171 -15.00 -14.60 -21.85
C SER A 171 -15.89 -15.70 -22.44
N LEU A 172 -17.21 -15.63 -22.26
CA LEU A 172 -18.15 -16.55 -22.90
C LEU A 172 -18.29 -16.26 -24.40
N PHE A 173 -18.21 -14.99 -24.78
CA PHE A 173 -18.29 -14.53 -26.17
C PHE A 173 -16.93 -14.47 -26.89
N SER A 174 -15.81 -14.62 -26.18
CA SER A 174 -14.46 -14.63 -26.76
C SER A 174 -14.10 -15.97 -27.41
N ASN A 175 -15.08 -16.76 -27.84
CA ASN A 175 -14.85 -17.92 -28.68
C ASN A 175 -14.76 -17.46 -30.14
N ASP A 176 -13.59 -16.93 -30.50
CA ASP A 176 -12.99 -16.95 -31.83
C ASP A 176 -11.46 -16.89 -31.67
#